data_AF-A0A530ZLP5-F1
#
_entry.id   AF-A0A530ZLP5-F1
#
_cell.length_a   1.000
_cell.length_b   1.000
_cell.length_c   1.000
_cell.angle_alpha   90.00
_cell.angle_beta   90.00
_cell.angle_gamma   90.00
#
_symmetry.space_group_name_H-M   'P 1'
#
loop_
_entity.id
_entity.type
_entity.pdbx_description
1 polymer ?
#
loop_
_entity_poly.entity_id
_entity_poly.type
_entity_poly.pdbx_seq_one_letter_code
_entity_poly.pdbx_strand_id
1 'polypeptide(L)'
;MVVPSTPAATIKGVPGLAAKLDMPSYGGLKAWTYEPTLAQVGRYNDSALWREVAPTPAFATFTDLDTTPSVAGGRRFKASNTVATTITALDGGFEGQEVTVVFTTANTTVDFTGTTLKGNAGVDWVPAANDHMTCVFDGANWFCNVSDNSA
;
A
#
# COMPACT_ATOMS: atom_id res chain seq x y z
N MET A 1 -21.40 -26.39 43.59
CA MET A 1 -21.61 -26.97 42.24
C MET A 1 -20.65 -26.26 41.30
N VAL A 2 -19.54 -26.89 40.93
CA VAL A 2 -18.54 -26.30 40.03
C VAL A 2 -19.05 -26.52 38.61
N VAL A 3 -19.35 -25.44 37.88
CA VAL A 3 -19.71 -25.53 36.47
C VAL A 3 -18.41 -25.75 35.69
N PRO A 4 -18.26 -26.81 34.88
CA PRO A 4 -17.06 -26.99 34.08
C PRO A 4 -16.99 -25.87 33.04
N SER A 5 -15.92 -25.07 33.07
CA SER A 5 -15.62 -24.15 31.97
C SER A 5 -15.09 -24.96 30.79
N THR A 6 -15.94 -25.30 29.85
CA THR A 6 -15.52 -25.79 28.53
C THR A 6 -14.58 -24.75 27.90
N PRO A 7 -13.39 -25.12 27.41
CA PRO A 7 -12.54 -24.22 26.63
C PRO A 7 -13.34 -23.69 25.44
N ALA A 8 -13.28 -22.38 25.21
CA ALA A 8 -13.98 -21.72 24.13
C ALA A 8 -13.68 -22.44 22.81
N ALA A 9 -14.74 -22.91 22.15
CA ALA A 9 -14.67 -23.43 20.80
C ALA A 9 -14.06 -22.32 19.92
N THR A 10 -12.99 -22.68 19.22
CA THR A 10 -12.33 -21.88 18.20
C THR A 10 -13.40 -21.23 17.31
N ILE A 11 -13.45 -19.90 17.25
CA ILE A 11 -14.25 -19.21 16.24
C ILE A 11 -13.67 -19.68 14.89
N LYS A 12 -14.50 -20.36 14.09
CA LYS A 12 -14.09 -20.98 12.82
C LYS A 12 -13.27 -20.00 11.98
N GLY A 13 -12.01 -20.34 11.72
CA GLY A 13 -11.34 -19.97 10.47
C GLY A 13 -10.10 -19.09 10.54
N VAL A 14 -9.64 -18.61 11.70
CA VAL A 14 -8.40 -17.80 11.75
C VAL A 14 -7.41 -18.34 12.78
N PRO A 15 -6.29 -18.95 12.35
CA PRO A 15 -5.22 -19.39 13.24
C PRO A 15 -4.63 -18.22 14.03
N GLY A 16 -4.54 -18.33 15.36
CA GLY A 16 -3.84 -17.35 16.22
C GLY A 16 -4.71 -16.34 16.96
N LEU A 17 -6.04 -16.37 16.82
CA LEU A 17 -6.96 -15.48 17.55
C LEU A 17 -7.48 -16.14 18.83
N ALA A 18 -7.04 -15.64 19.99
CA ALA A 18 -7.62 -15.97 21.28
C ALA A 18 -8.72 -14.95 21.61
N ALA A 19 -9.98 -15.32 21.43
CA ALA A 19 -11.08 -14.57 22.02
C ALA A 19 -11.15 -14.90 23.52
N LYS A 20 -11.02 -13.91 24.38
CA LYS A 20 -11.25 -14.09 25.81
C LYS A 20 -12.73 -13.81 26.08
N LEU A 21 -13.45 -14.81 26.57
CA LEU A 21 -14.84 -14.65 26.98
C LEU A 21 -14.86 -14.28 28.46
N ASP A 22 -14.91 -12.99 28.76
CA ASP A 22 -15.20 -12.55 30.13
C ASP A 22 -16.73 -12.61 30.31
N MET A 23 -17.20 -13.62 31.04
CA MET A 23 -18.62 -13.73 31.39
C MET A 23 -18.90 -12.85 32.60
N PRO A 24 -19.72 -11.78 32.50
CA PRO A 24 -20.23 -11.14 33.69
C PRO A 24 -21.21 -12.08 34.38
N SER A 25 -21.10 -12.17 35.70
CA SER A 25 -22.05 -12.85 36.56
C SER A 25 -23.48 -12.35 36.27
N TYR A 26 -24.30 -13.24 35.72
CA TYR A 26 -25.77 -13.18 35.58
C TYR A 26 -26.40 -11.79 35.34
N GLY A 27 -26.84 -11.56 34.08
CA GLY A 27 -28.01 -10.72 33.81
C GLY A 27 -27.81 -9.43 32.98
N GLY A 28 -26.60 -9.08 32.58
CA GLY A 28 -26.33 -7.90 31.74
C GLY A 28 -26.04 -8.25 30.27
N LEU A 29 -26.39 -7.35 29.36
CA LEU A 29 -26.16 -7.42 27.90
C LEU A 29 -24.79 -8.03 27.52
N LYS A 30 -24.84 -8.97 26.57
CA LYS A 30 -23.67 -9.68 26.03
C LYS A 30 -22.87 -8.74 25.13
N ALA A 31 -21.86 -8.05 25.66
CA ALA A 31 -20.87 -7.36 24.84
C ALA A 31 -19.67 -8.28 24.63
N TRP A 32 -19.42 -8.64 23.36
CA TRP A 32 -18.15 -9.26 22.97
C TRP A 32 -17.12 -8.14 22.85
N THR A 33 -16.24 -7.99 23.82
CA THR A 33 -15.14 -7.01 23.73
C THR A 33 -13.94 -7.68 23.08
N TYR A 34 -13.58 -7.21 21.90
CA TYR A 34 -12.35 -7.61 21.21
C TYR A 34 -11.24 -6.65 21.60
N GLU A 35 -10.11 -7.16 22.07
CA GLU A 35 -8.88 -6.37 22.18
C GLU A 35 -8.03 -6.65 20.92
N PRO A 36 -8.02 -5.77 19.91
CA PRO A 36 -7.16 -5.95 18.76
C PRO A 36 -5.70 -5.93 19.21
N THR A 37 -4.90 -6.88 18.71
CA THR A 37 -3.46 -6.67 18.64
C THR A 37 -3.20 -5.46 17.74
N LEU A 38 -2.21 -4.65 18.10
CA LEU A 38 -1.90 -3.28 17.64
C LEU A 38 -1.85 -3.02 16.10
N ALA A 39 -2.12 -4.01 15.25
CA ALA A 39 -2.09 -3.90 13.79
C ALA A 39 -3.46 -4.01 13.10
N GLN A 40 -4.57 -4.27 13.82
CA GLN A 40 -5.89 -4.49 13.20
C GLN A 40 -6.93 -3.49 13.71
N VAL A 41 -7.15 -2.41 12.97
CA VAL A 41 -8.26 -1.48 13.21
C VAL A 41 -9.47 -1.92 12.39
N GLY A 42 -10.32 -2.77 12.96
CA GLY A 42 -11.64 -3.06 12.42
C GLY A 42 -12.62 -1.94 12.79
N ARG A 43 -13.38 -1.39 11.84
CA ARG A 43 -14.58 -0.59 12.14
C ARG A 43 -15.78 -1.53 12.19
N TYR A 44 -16.58 -1.42 13.24
CA TYR A 44 -17.84 -2.13 13.32
C TYR A 44 -18.81 -1.51 12.31
N ASN A 45 -19.14 -2.22 11.24
CA ASN A 45 -20.40 -1.96 10.56
C ASN A 45 -21.48 -2.78 11.29
N ASP A 46 -22.64 -2.17 11.45
CA ASP A 46 -23.91 -2.71 11.94
C ASP A 46 -24.38 -4.07 11.34
N SER A 47 -23.57 -4.68 10.48
CA SER A 47 -23.85 -5.89 9.72
C SER A 47 -22.86 -7.02 10.02
N ALA A 48 -22.47 -7.22 11.30
CA ALA A 48 -21.94 -8.46 11.90
C ALA A 48 -20.86 -9.29 11.16
N LEU A 49 -20.27 -8.79 10.07
CA LEU A 49 -19.26 -9.46 9.27
C LEU A 49 -17.95 -8.72 9.50
N TRP A 50 -17.02 -9.39 10.20
CA TRP A 50 -15.62 -8.99 10.23
C TRP A 50 -15.08 -9.07 8.81
N ARG A 51 -15.18 -7.98 8.07
CA ARG A 51 -14.38 -7.81 6.87
C ARG A 51 -13.07 -7.22 7.34
N GLU A 52 -11.98 -7.97 7.20
CA GLU A 52 -10.65 -7.39 7.22
C GLU A 52 -10.69 -6.22 6.23
N VAL A 53 -10.66 -5.00 6.75
CA VAL A 53 -10.36 -3.85 5.92
C VAL A 53 -8.90 -4.08 5.59
N ALA A 54 -8.64 -4.76 4.47
CA ALA A 54 -7.29 -5.01 4.00
C ALA A 54 -6.55 -3.67 4.15
N PRO A 55 -5.43 -3.62 4.90
CA PRO A 55 -4.74 -2.38 5.17
C PRO A 55 -4.55 -1.67 3.84
N THR A 56 -4.91 -0.38 3.80
CA THR A 56 -4.77 0.46 2.60
C THR A 56 -3.42 0.12 1.95
N PRO A 57 -3.37 -0.27 0.67
CA PRO A 57 -2.17 -0.89 0.11
C PRO A 57 -0.97 0.00 0.41
N ALA A 58 -0.04 -0.56 1.18
CA ALA A 58 1.21 0.09 1.49
C ALA A 58 1.93 0.41 0.18
N PHE A 59 2.70 1.50 0.16
CA PHE A 59 3.57 1.77 -0.98
C PHE A 59 4.50 0.58 -1.19
N ALA A 60 4.52 0.04 -2.41
CA ALA A 60 5.60 -0.84 -2.82
C ALA A 60 6.88 -0.01 -3.02
N THR A 61 8.05 -0.62 -2.87
CA THR A 61 9.33 0.07 -3.08
C THR A 61 9.98 -0.52 -4.32
N PHE A 62 10.45 0.34 -5.22
CA PHE A 62 11.28 -0.10 -6.33
C PHE A 62 12.62 -0.64 -5.82
N THR A 63 13.16 -1.62 -6.51
CA THR A 63 14.50 -2.12 -6.23
C THR A 63 15.50 -0.97 -6.41
N ASP A 64 16.49 -0.89 -5.50
CA ASP A 64 17.55 0.11 -5.60
C ASP A 64 18.33 -0.07 -6.92
N LEU A 65 18.70 1.04 -7.55
CA LEU A 65 19.42 1.09 -8.83
C LEU A 65 18.68 0.51 -10.04
N ASP A 66 17.39 0.21 -9.91
CA ASP A 66 16.57 -0.30 -10.99
C ASP A 66 16.22 0.82 -11.99
N THR A 67 16.69 0.68 -13.22
CA THR A 67 16.42 1.64 -14.30
C THR A 67 15.08 1.38 -14.99
N THR A 68 14.47 0.20 -14.80
CA THR A 68 13.19 -0.20 -15.42
C THR A 68 12.26 -0.88 -14.39
N PRO A 69 11.90 -0.18 -13.30
CA PRO A 69 11.15 -0.80 -12.22
C PRO A 69 9.76 -1.27 -12.64
N SER A 70 9.35 -2.41 -12.09
CA SER A 70 8.03 -2.99 -12.38
C SER A 70 6.91 -2.38 -11.56
N VAL A 71 5.77 -2.15 -12.21
CA VAL A 71 4.53 -1.67 -11.60
C VAL A 71 3.39 -2.71 -11.60
N ALA A 72 3.67 -3.96 -11.97
CA ALA A 72 2.66 -5.02 -12.06
C ALA A 72 1.94 -5.31 -10.72
N GLY A 73 2.58 -4.98 -9.58
CA GLY A 73 2.08 -5.29 -8.24
C GLY A 73 1.18 -4.23 -7.59
N GLY A 74 0.91 -3.09 -8.24
CA GLY A 74 0.13 -2.06 -7.59
C GLY A 74 0.02 -0.73 -8.33
N ARG A 75 -0.39 0.29 -7.58
CA ARG A 75 -0.61 1.67 -8.08
C ARG A 75 0.15 2.73 -7.30
N ARG A 76 0.90 2.35 -6.27
CA ARG A 76 1.57 3.26 -5.34
C ARG A 76 2.96 2.73 -5.05
N PHE A 77 3.97 3.49 -5.46
CA PHE A 77 5.37 3.09 -5.40
C PHE A 77 6.23 4.15 -4.75
N LYS A 78 7.35 3.73 -4.18
CA LYS A 78 8.42 4.60 -3.71
C LYS A 78 9.70 4.31 -4.49
N ALA A 79 10.33 5.37 -4.97
CA ALA A 79 11.68 5.33 -5.51
C ALA A 79 12.64 5.86 -4.42
N SER A 80 13.58 5.01 -4.00
CA SER A 80 14.48 5.26 -2.87
C SER A 80 15.92 4.90 -3.22
N ASN A 81 16.41 5.42 -4.35
CA ASN A 81 17.75 5.08 -4.84
C ASN A 81 18.84 5.61 -3.90
N THR A 82 19.85 4.78 -3.62
CA THR A 82 20.97 5.10 -2.75
C THR A 82 22.05 5.92 -3.45
N VAL A 83 22.15 5.82 -4.78
CA VAL A 83 23.01 6.63 -5.65
C VAL A 83 22.27 7.05 -6.92
N ALA A 84 22.86 7.98 -7.67
CA ALA A 84 22.27 8.50 -8.91
C ALA A 84 21.85 7.38 -9.87
N THR A 85 20.55 7.31 -10.15
CA THR A 85 19.92 6.28 -10.98
C THR A 85 18.96 6.95 -11.95
N THR A 86 19.00 6.56 -13.22
CA THR A 86 18.04 7.07 -14.22
C THR A 86 16.99 6.00 -14.51
N ILE A 87 15.73 6.30 -14.16
CA ILE A 87 14.59 5.49 -14.55
C ILE A 87 14.26 5.81 -16.00
N THR A 88 14.37 4.81 -16.86
CA THR A 88 14.09 4.93 -18.30
C THR A 88 12.76 4.29 -18.68
N ALA A 89 12.18 3.39 -17.88
CA ALA A 89 10.86 2.83 -18.17
C ALA A 89 10.14 2.38 -16.89
N LEU A 90 8.83 2.17 -16.98
CA LEU A 90 8.05 1.43 -15.98
C LEU A 90 7.51 0.15 -16.64
N ASP A 91 7.87 -1.01 -16.08
CA ASP A 91 7.59 -2.32 -16.68
C ASP A 91 6.38 -3.02 -16.06
N GLY A 92 5.79 -3.96 -16.80
CA GLY A 92 4.63 -4.72 -16.32
C GLY A 92 3.37 -3.89 -16.16
N GLY A 93 3.30 -2.75 -16.85
CA GLY A 93 2.09 -1.96 -17.00
C GLY A 93 1.04 -2.65 -17.86
N PHE A 94 -0.24 -2.38 -17.59
CA PHE A 94 -1.35 -2.72 -18.49
C PHE A 94 -2.11 -1.47 -18.91
N GLU A 95 -2.74 -1.50 -20.08
CA GLU A 95 -3.45 -0.34 -20.65
C GLU A 95 -4.50 0.21 -19.67
N GLY A 96 -4.49 1.52 -19.47
CA GLY A 96 -5.35 2.23 -18.51
C GLY A 96 -4.88 2.15 -17.05
N GLN A 97 -3.73 1.53 -16.77
CA GLN A 97 -3.18 1.52 -15.42
C GLN A 97 -2.69 2.92 -15.02
N GLU A 98 -3.15 3.36 -13.85
CA GLU A 98 -2.64 4.57 -13.20
C GLU A 98 -1.72 4.19 -12.04
N VAL A 99 -0.57 4.84 -11.97
CA VAL A 99 0.41 4.66 -10.89
C VAL A 99 0.85 6.00 -10.31
N THR A 100 1.18 6.00 -9.03
CA THR A 100 1.85 7.11 -8.34
C THR A 100 3.20 6.64 -7.85
N VAL A 101 4.26 7.37 -8.18
CA VAL A 101 5.61 7.14 -7.68
C VAL A 101 6.01 8.32 -6.81
N VAL A 102 6.34 8.06 -5.56
CA VAL A 102 6.87 9.05 -4.61
C VAL A 102 8.38 8.88 -4.50
N PHE A 103 9.12 9.96 -4.66
CA PHE A 103 10.57 9.96 -4.54
C PHE A 103 10.96 10.27 -3.11
N THR A 104 11.81 9.45 -2.49
CA THR A 104 12.21 9.65 -1.08
C THR A 104 13.61 10.23 -0.96
N THR A 105 14.36 10.32 -2.06
CA THR A 105 15.73 10.83 -2.13
C THR A 105 15.92 11.60 -3.43
N ALA A 106 16.91 12.51 -3.47
CA ALA A 106 17.28 13.28 -4.67
C ALA A 106 18.31 12.53 -5.56
N ASN A 107 18.19 11.20 -5.64
CA ASN A 107 19.12 10.32 -6.35
C ASN A 107 18.51 9.69 -7.60
N THR A 108 17.35 10.16 -8.04
CA THR A 108 16.65 9.60 -9.20
C THR A 108 16.51 10.66 -10.27
N THR A 109 16.80 10.29 -11.51
CA THR A 109 16.42 11.02 -12.71
C THR A 109 15.33 10.22 -13.42
N VAL A 110 14.28 10.87 -13.89
CA VAL A 110 13.28 10.29 -14.77
C VAL A 110 13.57 10.77 -16.18
N ASP A 111 13.91 9.85 -17.08
CA ASP A 111 14.22 10.15 -18.48
C ASP A 111 12.92 10.29 -19.28
N PHE A 112 12.59 11.53 -19.66
CA PHE A 112 11.44 11.87 -20.50
C PHE A 112 11.83 12.17 -21.95
N THR A 113 13.13 12.12 -22.28
CA THR A 113 13.67 12.53 -23.59
C THR A 113 13.78 11.35 -24.57
N GLY A 114 14.10 10.14 -24.09
CA GLY A 114 14.46 9.00 -24.94
C GLY A 114 13.56 7.77 -24.87
N THR A 115 12.52 7.78 -24.05
CA THR A 115 11.95 6.53 -23.53
C THR A 115 10.43 6.38 -23.74
N THR A 116 9.83 5.34 -23.16
CA THR A 116 8.37 5.15 -23.10
C THR A 116 7.69 6.09 -22.11
N LEU A 117 8.45 6.85 -21.31
CA LEU A 117 7.93 7.85 -20.39
C LEU A 117 7.73 9.18 -21.13
N LYS A 118 6.56 9.80 -20.94
CA LYS A 118 6.15 11.07 -21.54
C LYS A 118 5.67 11.99 -20.43
N GLY A 119 6.36 13.10 -20.20
CA GLY A 119 6.02 14.01 -19.11
C GLY A 119 6.97 15.19 -19.09
N ASN A 120 6.76 16.13 -18.16
CA ASN A 120 7.64 17.26 -17.91
C ASN A 120 8.10 18.02 -19.17
N ALA A 121 7.16 18.25 -20.11
CA ALA A 121 7.43 18.88 -21.40
C ALA A 121 8.57 18.24 -22.23
N GLY A 122 8.84 16.94 -22.03
CA GLY A 122 9.89 16.19 -22.71
C GLY A 122 11.30 16.46 -22.20
N VAL A 123 11.44 17.03 -20.99
CA VAL A 123 12.74 17.27 -20.33
C VAL A 123 12.90 16.29 -19.18
N ASP A 124 14.08 15.69 -19.04
CA ASP A 124 14.38 14.82 -17.90
C ASP A 124 14.16 15.55 -16.58
N TRP A 125 13.62 14.82 -15.61
CA TRP A 125 13.27 15.38 -14.32
C TRP A 125 14.11 14.76 -13.21
N VAL A 126 14.67 15.60 -12.34
CA VAL A 126 15.44 15.17 -11.16
C VAL A 126 14.62 15.51 -9.91
N PRO A 127 13.68 14.64 -9.49
CA PRO A 127 12.87 14.87 -8.31
C PRO A 127 13.70 15.04 -7.04
N ALA A 128 13.28 15.97 -6.19
CA ALA A 128 13.71 16.06 -4.81
C ALA A 128 13.00 15.02 -3.94
N ALA A 129 13.42 14.92 -2.67
CA ALA A 129 12.68 14.10 -1.71
C ALA A 129 11.28 14.67 -1.47
N ASN A 130 10.27 13.79 -1.44
CA ASN A 130 8.83 14.06 -1.32
C ASN A 130 8.13 14.59 -2.57
N ASP A 131 8.85 14.73 -3.68
CA ASP A 131 8.23 14.89 -4.99
C ASP A 131 7.51 13.62 -5.39
N HIS A 132 6.55 13.75 -6.32
CA HIS A 132 5.88 12.59 -6.87
C HIS A 132 5.49 12.80 -8.32
N MET A 133 5.31 11.69 -9.03
CA MET A 133 4.66 11.68 -10.34
C MET A 133 3.46 10.75 -10.35
N THR A 134 2.46 11.11 -11.15
CA THR A 134 1.32 10.24 -11.47
C THR A 134 1.37 9.94 -12.96
N CYS A 135 1.29 8.67 -13.33
CA CYS A 135 1.41 8.23 -14.72
C CYS A 135 0.23 7.34 -15.12
N VAL A 136 -0.19 7.45 -16.38
CA VAL A 136 -1.21 6.58 -17.01
C VAL A 136 -0.60 5.88 -18.22
N PHE A 137 -0.80 4.57 -18.34
CA PHE A 137 -0.30 3.79 -19.49
C PHE A 137 -1.35 3.67 -20.60
N ASP A 138 -0.98 3.94 -21.85
CA ASP A 138 -1.87 3.81 -23.03
C ASP A 138 -1.71 2.48 -23.80
N GLY A 139 -0.89 1.56 -23.26
CA GLY A 139 -0.52 0.32 -23.96
C GLY A 139 0.84 0.38 -24.67
N ALA A 140 1.42 1.57 -24.84
CA ALA A 140 2.74 1.79 -25.43
C ALA A 140 3.63 2.75 -24.62
N ASN A 141 3.07 3.82 -24.09
CA ASN A 141 3.75 4.90 -23.37
C ASN A 141 3.07 5.21 -22.04
N TRP A 142 3.86 5.71 -21.10
CA TRP A 142 3.39 6.27 -19.83
C TRP A 142 3.30 7.78 -19.93
N PHE A 143 2.11 8.34 -19.73
CA PHE A 143 1.89 9.79 -19.66
C PHE A 143 1.89 10.23 -18.21
N CYS A 144 2.91 10.98 -17.83
CA CYS A 144 3.21 11.36 -16.46
C CYS A 144 3.00 12.86 -16.22
N ASN A 145 2.33 13.17 -15.12
CA ASN A 145 2.32 14.50 -14.52
C ASN A 145 3.23 14.51 -13.28
N VAL A 146 4.14 15.48 -13.22
CA VAL A 146 5.11 15.63 -12.13
C VAL A 146 4.62 16.69 -11.14
N SER A 147 4.96 16.51 -9.87
CA SER A 147 4.67 17.45 -8.79
C SER A 147 5.96 17.73 -8.03
N ASP A 148 6.35 18.99 -8.02
CA ASP A 148 7.41 19.52 -7.17
C ASP A 148 6.79 19.95 -5.84
N ASN A 149 7.23 19.30 -4.77
CA ASN A 149 6.81 19.55 -3.40
C ASN A 149 7.97 20.06 -2.54
N SER A 150 9.10 20.39 -3.15
CA SER A 150 10.22 20.99 -2.43
C SER A 150 9.83 22.40 -1.95
N ALA A 151 10.12 22.68 -0.68
CA ALA A 151 9.83 23.95 -0.01
C ALA A 151 11.04 24.88 -0.03
#